data_AF-A0A3M7NKS4-F1
#
_entry.id   AF-A0A3M7NKS4-F1
#
_cell.length_a   1.000
_cell.length_b   1.000
_cell.length_c   1.000
_cell.angle_alpha   90.00
_cell.angle_beta   90.00
_cell.angle_gamma   90.00
#
_symmetry.space_group_name_H-M   'P 1'
#
loop_
_entity.id
_entity.type
_entity.pdbx_description
1 polymer ?
#
loop_
_entity_poly.entity_id
_entity_poly.type
_entity_poly.pdbx_seq_one_letter_code
_entity_poly.pdbx_strand_id
1 'polypeptide(L)'
;MLLPALSVLLLPSLLPCLVASNDQVPLASKAAGWLEKAKAYIPSSAAAAVASPIQAVAERTVERINIRNYKRKLGAKAGGDEEWVVYVTGGNKTCLGDCHTVDLLWNESVPLFSALTQANLHLGRLDCEKEGVLCTALQAVPPAIFHFLDDEYTGALHPFDSLLAKASLLEALGYVIWTLGNTPSWLMMILISFGGVKKRR
;
A
#
# COMPACT_ATOMS: atom_id res chain seq x y z
N MET A 1 31.87 -38.74 -33.43
CA MET A 1 31.23 -39.01 -32.13
C MET A 1 32.33 -39.10 -31.07
N LEU A 2 32.10 -38.51 -29.88
CA LEU A 2 32.93 -38.54 -28.66
C LEU A 2 33.97 -37.42 -28.45
N LEU A 3 33.46 -36.21 -28.22
CA LEU A 3 33.79 -35.31 -27.09
C LEU A 3 32.45 -34.60 -26.74
N PRO A 4 32.04 -34.32 -25.47
CA PRO A 4 32.83 -34.15 -24.24
C PRO A 4 32.25 -34.86 -23.00
N ALA A 5 33.08 -35.51 -22.18
CA ALA A 5 32.64 -36.13 -20.91
C ALA A 5 33.49 -35.73 -19.69
N LEU A 6 34.20 -34.59 -19.75
CA LEU A 6 35.24 -34.26 -18.77
C LEU A 6 35.08 -32.92 -18.02
N SER A 7 33.88 -32.37 -17.86
CA SER A 7 33.71 -31.07 -17.14
C SER A 7 32.60 -30.97 -16.11
N VAL A 8 31.88 -32.06 -15.78
CA VAL A 8 30.76 -31.99 -14.81
C VAL A 8 31.08 -32.61 -13.45
N LEU A 9 32.19 -33.34 -13.33
CA LEU A 9 32.46 -34.15 -12.13
C LEU A 9 33.29 -33.46 -11.02
N LEU A 10 33.57 -32.15 -11.12
CA LEU A 10 34.35 -31.43 -10.09
C LEU A 10 33.59 -30.36 -9.29
N LEU A 11 32.27 -30.23 -9.46
CA LEU A 11 31.47 -29.25 -8.71
C LEU A 11 30.73 -29.73 -7.43
N PRO A 12 30.74 -31.01 -6.98
CA PRO A 12 29.94 -31.39 -5.80
C PRO A 12 30.69 -31.37 -4.45
N SER A 13 31.95 -30.92 -4.38
CA SER A 13 32.74 -30.94 -3.13
C SER A 13 32.75 -29.62 -2.32
N LEU A 14 31.89 -28.65 -2.65
CA LEU A 14 31.83 -27.34 -1.98
C LEU A 14 30.47 -26.98 -1.36
N LEU A 15 29.52 -27.92 -1.21
CA LEU A 15 28.29 -27.67 -0.46
C LEU A 15 28.18 -28.53 0.81
N PRO A 16 28.85 -28.14 1.92
CA PRO A 16 28.44 -28.55 3.25
C PRO A 16 27.14 -27.83 3.64
N CYS A 17 26.11 -28.64 3.89
CA CYS A 17 24.96 -28.42 4.77
C CYS A 17 24.63 -26.98 5.21
N LEU A 18 23.56 -26.42 4.64
CA LEU A 18 22.75 -25.36 5.26
C LEU A 18 21.31 -25.85 5.42
N VAL A 19 21.15 -26.92 6.20
CA VAL A 19 19.94 -27.17 7.00
C VAL A 19 20.40 -27.45 8.41
N ALA A 20 20.58 -26.36 9.17
CA ALA A 20 20.54 -26.33 10.62
C ALA A 20 19.85 -25.03 10.98
N SER A 21 18.65 -25.13 11.56
CA SER A 21 17.93 -24.02 12.17
C SER A 21 18.77 -23.46 13.30
N ASN A 22 19.22 -22.19 13.21
CA ASN A 22 19.85 -21.49 14.32
C ASN A 22 18.95 -20.37 14.82
N ASP A 23 18.38 -20.64 15.98
CA ASP A 23 18.14 -19.77 17.13
C ASP A 23 17.41 -18.42 16.97
N GLN A 24 16.47 -18.26 17.89
CA GLN A 24 15.84 -17.02 18.31
C GLN A 24 16.89 -15.99 18.77
N VAL A 25 17.53 -15.31 17.82
CA VAL A 25 18.24 -14.06 18.09
C VAL A 25 17.18 -12.95 18.13
N PRO A 26 17.13 -12.08 19.16
CA PRO A 26 16.10 -11.05 19.26
C PRO A 26 16.07 -10.23 17.98
N LEU A 27 14.88 -10.11 17.36
CA LEU A 27 14.63 -9.34 16.13
C LEU A 27 15.29 -7.96 16.15
N ALA A 28 15.49 -7.39 17.33
CA ALA A 28 16.24 -6.15 17.56
C ALA A 28 17.68 -6.16 17.03
N SER A 29 18.47 -7.23 17.19
CA SER A 29 19.86 -7.26 16.72
C SER A 29 19.96 -7.47 15.21
N LYS A 30 19.00 -8.21 14.64
CA LYS A 30 18.88 -8.38 13.19
C LYS A 30 18.38 -7.10 12.51
N ALA A 31 17.47 -6.38 13.17
CA ALA A 31 17.03 -5.05 12.76
C ALA A 31 18.17 -4.02 12.87
N ALA A 32 18.98 -4.07 13.93
CA ALA A 32 20.18 -3.24 14.05
C ALA A 32 21.18 -3.50 12.92
N GLY A 33 21.45 -4.78 12.59
CA GLY A 33 22.33 -5.14 11.48
C GLY A 33 21.80 -4.73 10.10
N TRP A 34 20.47 -4.68 9.93
CA TRP A 34 19.85 -4.20 8.68
C TRP A 34 19.79 -2.66 8.62
N LEU A 35 19.63 -1.99 9.76
CA LEU A 35 19.72 -0.53 9.88
C LEU A 35 21.13 -0.02 9.52
N GLU A 36 22.18 -0.69 9.99
CA GLU A 36 23.56 -0.36 9.63
C GLU A 36 23.83 -0.53 8.13
N LYS A 37 23.21 -1.54 7.50
CA LYS A 37 23.26 -1.69 6.04
C LYS A 37 22.46 -0.62 5.32
N ALA A 38 21.29 -0.23 5.85
CA ALA A 38 20.48 0.84 5.28
C ALA A 38 21.21 2.19 5.33
N LYS A 39 21.97 2.48 6.38
CA LYS A 39 22.82 3.69 6.48
C LYS A 39 23.79 3.85 5.30
N ALA A 40 24.29 2.75 4.73
CA ALA A 40 25.18 2.81 3.57
C ALA A 40 24.48 3.19 2.24
N TYR A 41 23.16 3.05 2.16
CA TYR A 41 22.36 3.41 0.99
C TYR A 41 21.63 4.76 1.14
N ILE A 42 21.72 5.39 2.32
CA ILE A 42 21.14 6.71 2.59
C ILE A 42 22.14 7.78 2.11
N PRO A 43 21.71 8.73 1.24
CA PRO A 43 22.58 9.83 0.81
C PRO A 43 23.02 10.67 2.02
N SER A 44 24.27 11.16 1.98
CA SER A 44 24.97 11.83 3.09
C SER A 44 24.18 12.95 3.78
N SER A 45 23.24 13.62 3.10
CA SER A 45 22.34 14.62 3.69
C SER A 45 21.34 14.05 4.71
N ALA A 46 21.00 12.77 4.62
CA ALA A 46 20.13 12.05 5.56
C ALA A 46 20.91 11.29 6.65
N ALA A 47 22.24 11.14 6.52
CA ALA A 47 23.10 10.60 7.58
C ALA A 47 23.24 11.58 8.77
N ALA A 48 23.11 12.89 8.55
CA ALA A 48 23.13 13.89 9.60
C ALA A 48 21.86 13.87 10.48
N ALA A 49 20.73 13.41 9.94
CA ALA A 49 19.45 13.30 10.64
C ALA A 49 19.40 12.14 11.65
N VAL A 50 20.12 11.04 11.40
CA VAL A 50 20.11 9.84 12.25
C VAL A 50 21.09 9.90 13.44
N ALA A 51 21.92 10.95 13.53
CA ALA A 51 22.91 11.14 14.59
C ALA A 51 22.47 12.16 15.67
N SER A 52 21.33 12.83 15.50
CA SER A 52 20.82 13.79 16.49
C SER A 52 19.89 13.10 17.49
N PRO A 53 19.98 13.44 18.80
CA PRO A 53 19.07 12.90 19.80
C PRO A 53 17.69 13.50 19.55
N ILE A 54 16.78 12.76 18.92
CA ILE A 54 15.32 12.95 18.92
C ILE A 54 14.94 14.45 19.04
N GLN A 55 15.38 15.29 18.11
CA GLN A 55 15.02 16.70 18.09
C GLN A 55 13.77 16.83 17.23
N ALA A 56 12.69 17.18 17.92
CA ALA A 56 11.34 17.38 17.39
C ALA A 56 10.80 16.17 16.60
N VAL A 57 10.32 15.17 17.34
CA VAL A 57 9.27 14.29 16.80
C VAL A 57 8.10 15.20 16.46
N ALA A 58 7.97 15.59 15.19
CA ALA A 58 6.71 16.06 14.68
C ALA A 58 5.72 14.91 14.95
N GLU A 59 4.69 15.18 15.75
CA GLU A 59 3.66 14.22 16.10
C GLU A 59 2.88 13.85 14.83
N ARG A 60 3.45 12.94 14.02
CA ARG A 60 2.83 12.41 12.82
C ARG A 60 1.83 11.36 13.24
N THR A 61 0.64 11.83 13.59
CA THR A 61 -0.49 10.97 13.85
C THR A 61 -0.95 10.31 12.57
N VAL A 62 -1.25 9.00 12.62
CA VAL A 62 -1.88 8.30 11.51
C VAL A 62 -3.27 8.88 11.28
N GLU A 63 -3.45 9.51 10.13
CA GLU A 63 -4.68 10.15 9.78
C GLU A 63 -5.67 9.17 9.14
N ARG A 64 -6.93 9.20 9.56
CA ARG A 64 -7.96 8.43 8.85
C ARG A 64 -8.33 9.07 7.52
N ILE A 65 -8.29 8.27 6.47
CA ILE A 65 -8.72 8.61 5.11
C ILE A 65 -10.14 8.09 4.90
N ASN A 66 -11.04 8.96 4.43
CA ASN A 66 -12.43 8.62 4.15
C ASN A 66 -12.95 9.37 2.92
N ILE A 67 -14.13 8.99 2.44
CA ILE A 67 -14.73 9.59 1.23
C ILE A 67 -14.98 11.10 1.35
N ARG A 68 -15.00 11.66 2.57
CA ARG A 68 -15.23 13.10 2.80
C ARG A 68 -13.94 13.93 2.84
N ASN A 69 -12.80 13.30 3.08
CA ASN A 69 -11.53 13.99 3.28
C ASN A 69 -10.44 13.61 2.28
N TYR A 70 -10.58 12.47 1.59
CA TYR A 70 -9.51 11.93 0.75
C TYR A 70 -9.04 12.92 -0.32
N LYS A 71 -9.94 13.63 -1.00
CA LYS A 71 -9.57 14.64 -2.00
C LYS A 71 -8.76 15.80 -1.42
N ARG A 72 -9.05 16.20 -0.17
CA ARG A 72 -8.34 17.30 0.49
C ARG A 72 -6.97 16.87 1.01
N LYS A 73 -6.82 15.59 1.34
CA LYS A 73 -5.56 15.03 1.87
C LYS A 73 -4.63 14.51 0.79
N LEU A 74 -5.18 13.81 -0.21
CA LEU A 74 -4.44 13.10 -1.25
C LEU A 74 -4.48 13.79 -2.63
N GLY A 75 -5.25 14.87 -2.77
CA GLY A 75 -5.32 15.63 -4.02
C GLY A 75 -4.20 16.65 -4.10
N ALA A 76 -3.78 16.97 -5.32
CA ALA A 76 -2.66 17.87 -5.57
C ALA A 76 -2.87 19.25 -4.93
N LYS A 77 -1.84 19.76 -4.25
CA LYS A 77 -1.83 21.09 -3.63
C LYS A 77 -0.88 22.04 -4.34
N ALA A 78 -1.33 23.27 -4.56
CA ALA A 78 -0.62 24.30 -5.31
C ALA A 78 0.59 24.94 -4.57
N GLY A 79 1.29 24.22 -3.69
CA GLY A 79 2.28 24.86 -2.81
C GLY A 79 3.25 23.97 -2.02
N GLY A 80 3.38 22.68 -2.32
CA GLY A 80 4.46 21.90 -1.70
C GLY A 80 4.26 20.40 -1.81
N ASP A 81 5.40 19.71 -1.87
CA ASP A 81 5.58 18.27 -2.03
C ASP A 81 5.06 17.51 -0.79
N GLU A 82 3.74 17.40 -0.57
CA GLU A 82 3.19 16.55 0.49
C GLU A 82 3.22 15.08 0.03
N GLU A 83 3.94 14.27 0.79
CA GLU A 83 4.09 12.84 0.51
C GLU A 83 3.16 12.08 1.44
N TRP A 84 2.27 11.24 0.90
CA TRP A 84 1.35 10.46 1.72
C TRP A 84 1.64 8.98 1.59
N VAL A 85 1.92 8.33 2.73
CA VAL A 85 1.93 6.87 2.83
C VAL A 85 0.64 6.43 3.51
N VAL A 86 -0.26 5.87 2.73
CA VAL A 86 -1.58 5.42 3.18
C VAL A 86 -1.59 3.90 3.26
N TYR A 87 -1.76 3.38 4.47
CA TYR A 87 -2.02 1.97 4.67
C TYR A 87 -3.49 1.63 4.47
N VAL A 88 -3.75 0.70 3.56
CA VAL A 88 -5.08 0.19 3.24
C VAL A 88 -5.30 -1.13 3.96
N THR A 89 -6.24 -1.15 4.90
CA THR A 89 -6.66 -2.33 5.64
C THR A 89 -8.05 -2.80 5.19
N GLY A 90 -8.27 -4.11 5.27
CA GLY A 90 -9.55 -4.74 4.99
C GLY A 90 -10.32 -5.08 6.26
N GLY A 91 -9.91 -4.53 7.41
CA GLY A 91 -10.53 -4.81 8.70
C GLY A 91 -10.58 -6.31 8.97
N ASN A 92 -11.73 -6.80 9.44
CA ASN A 92 -11.88 -8.20 9.85
C ASN A 92 -12.37 -9.14 8.72
N LYS A 93 -13.11 -8.62 7.72
CA LYS A 93 -13.81 -9.43 6.70
C LYS A 93 -13.25 -9.26 5.30
N THR A 94 -12.88 -8.05 4.89
CA THR A 94 -12.48 -7.77 3.50
C THR A 94 -11.13 -8.41 3.15
N CYS A 95 -10.35 -8.77 4.17
CA CYS A 95 -9.02 -9.35 4.04
C CYS A 95 -8.94 -10.85 4.36
N LEU A 96 -10.09 -11.54 4.38
CA LEU A 96 -10.18 -12.98 4.69
C LEU A 96 -9.53 -13.39 6.05
N GLY A 97 -9.33 -12.43 6.95
CA GLY A 97 -8.64 -12.61 8.24
C GLY A 97 -7.13 -12.32 8.23
N ASP A 98 -6.52 -12.08 7.08
CA ASP A 98 -5.06 -11.97 6.94
C ASP A 98 -4.49 -10.58 7.30
N CYS A 99 -5.35 -9.56 7.36
CA CYS A 99 -4.91 -8.18 7.63
C CYS A 99 -4.44 -7.96 9.06
N HIS A 100 -4.79 -8.83 10.02
CA HIS A 100 -4.45 -8.64 11.43
C HIS A 100 -2.94 -8.51 11.66
N THR A 101 -2.13 -9.36 11.03
CA THR A 101 -0.67 -9.30 11.18
C THR A 101 -0.09 -8.03 10.58
N VAL A 102 -0.58 -7.62 9.41
CA VAL A 102 -0.12 -6.40 8.73
C VAL A 102 -0.57 -5.16 9.48
N ASP A 103 -1.75 -5.18 10.09
CA ASP A 103 -2.27 -4.10 10.94
C ASP A 103 -1.38 -3.86 12.17
N LEU A 104 -0.91 -4.94 12.81
CA LEU A 104 0.02 -4.88 13.93
C LEU A 104 1.37 -4.29 13.50
N LEU A 105 1.94 -4.84 12.42
CA LEU A 105 3.22 -4.35 11.88
C LEU A 105 3.14 -2.89 11.45
N TRP A 106 2.01 -2.47 10.89
CA TRP A 106 1.77 -1.07 10.58
C TRP A 106 1.86 -0.21 11.85
N ASN A 107 1.13 -0.55 12.91
CA ASN A 107 1.13 0.21 14.16
C ASN A 107 2.52 0.26 14.81
N GLU A 108 3.31 -0.81 14.72
CA GLU A 108 4.70 -0.84 15.18
C GLU A 108 5.65 0.02 14.31
N SER A 109 5.36 0.14 13.01
CA SER A 109 6.14 0.96 12.08
C SER A 109 5.82 2.45 12.14
N VAL A 110 4.62 2.83 12.58
CA VAL A 110 4.20 4.24 12.73
C VAL A 110 5.21 5.11 13.50
N PRO A 111 5.73 4.71 14.68
CA PRO A 111 6.73 5.51 15.37
C PRO A 111 8.03 5.65 14.57
N LEU A 112 8.41 4.64 13.78
CA LEU A 112 9.60 4.71 12.93
C LEU A 112 9.41 5.71 11.79
N PHE A 113 8.23 5.72 11.15
CA PHE A 113 7.89 6.70 10.13
C PHE A 113 7.78 8.12 10.70
N SER A 114 7.30 8.26 11.94
CA SER A 114 7.23 9.57 12.62
C SER A 114 8.60 10.16 12.94
N ALA A 115 9.61 9.30 13.10
CA ALA A 115 10.99 9.70 13.37
C ALA A 115 11.77 10.09 12.10
N LEU A 116 11.24 9.86 10.90
CA LEU A 116 11.90 10.25 9.65
C LEU A 116 11.94 11.78 9.54
N THR A 117 13.08 12.35 9.16
CA THR A 117 13.22 13.81 8.97
C THR A 117 12.63 14.34 7.66
N GLN A 118 11.89 13.51 6.91
CA GLN A 118 11.22 13.91 5.67
C GLN A 118 10.11 14.90 6.02
N ALA A 119 10.32 16.20 5.82
CA ALA A 119 9.47 17.24 6.41
C ALA A 119 7.97 17.11 6.07
N ASN A 120 7.66 16.62 4.87
CA ASN A 120 6.30 16.61 4.32
C ASN A 120 5.67 15.21 4.23
N LEU A 121 6.21 14.21 4.94
CA LEU A 121 5.65 12.85 4.95
C LEU A 121 4.46 12.74 5.91
N HIS A 122 3.29 12.41 5.39
CA HIS A 122 2.07 12.15 6.12
C HIS A 122 1.72 10.66 6.13
N LEU A 123 1.22 10.18 7.26
CA LEU A 123 0.76 8.81 7.42
C LEU A 123 -0.76 8.77 7.38
N GLY A 124 -1.31 7.97 6.49
CA GLY A 124 -2.73 7.72 6.37
C GLY A 124 -3.11 6.28 6.67
N ARG A 125 -4.35 6.07 7.09
CA ARG A 125 -4.98 4.75 7.17
C ARG A 125 -6.36 4.79 6.54
N LEU A 126 -6.58 3.89 5.58
CA LEU A 126 -7.83 3.69 4.86
C LEU A 126 -8.41 2.32 5.24
N ASP A 127 -9.66 2.29 5.70
CA ASP A 127 -10.36 1.07 6.13
C ASP A 127 -11.44 0.73 5.11
N CYS A 128 -11.22 -0.32 4.32
CA CYS A 128 -12.12 -0.71 3.23
C CYS A 128 -13.43 -1.36 3.69
N GLU A 129 -13.55 -1.78 4.95
CA GLU A 129 -14.84 -2.22 5.49
C GLU A 129 -15.79 -1.04 5.67
N LYS A 130 -15.25 0.10 6.09
CA LYS A 130 -16.03 1.33 6.32
C LYS A 130 -16.16 2.17 5.05
N GLU A 131 -15.09 2.20 4.24
CA GLU A 131 -14.95 3.09 3.08
C GLU A 131 -14.86 2.27 1.77
N GLY A 132 -15.75 1.29 1.60
CA GLY A 132 -15.71 0.37 0.46
C GLY A 132 -15.78 1.04 -0.92
N VAL A 133 -16.53 2.15 -1.02
CA VAL A 133 -16.63 2.94 -2.26
C VAL A 133 -15.30 3.61 -2.59
N LEU A 134 -14.62 4.19 -1.60
CA LEU A 134 -13.32 4.82 -1.80
C LEU A 134 -12.25 3.79 -2.17
N CYS A 135 -12.24 2.63 -1.51
CA CYS A 135 -11.33 1.54 -1.86
C CYS A 135 -11.58 1.01 -3.27
N THR A 136 -12.84 0.92 -3.69
CA THR A 136 -13.17 0.50 -5.06
C THR A 136 -12.72 1.54 -6.09
N ALA A 137 -12.89 2.83 -5.79
CA ALA A 137 -12.46 3.93 -6.67
C ALA A 137 -10.93 3.98 -6.82
N LEU A 138 -10.18 3.67 -5.76
CA LEU A 138 -8.72 3.57 -5.78
C LEU A 138 -8.21 2.19 -6.23
N GLN A 139 -9.11 1.26 -6.55
CA GLN A 139 -8.80 -0.13 -6.87
C GLN A 139 -7.90 -0.80 -5.80
N ALA A 140 -8.13 -0.42 -4.54
CA ALA A 140 -7.36 -0.87 -3.41
C ALA A 140 -7.75 -2.29 -3.01
N VAL A 141 -6.77 -3.19 -2.98
CA VAL A 141 -6.91 -4.56 -2.51
C VAL A 141 -6.16 -4.68 -1.19
N PRO A 142 -6.84 -4.76 -0.03
CA PRO A 142 -6.17 -4.91 1.24
C PRO A 142 -5.51 -6.30 1.39
N PRO A 143 -4.37 -6.41 2.10
CA PRO A 143 -3.58 -5.33 2.69
C PRO A 143 -2.66 -4.68 1.64
N ALA A 144 -2.67 -3.35 1.56
CA ALA A 144 -1.79 -2.61 0.65
C ALA A 144 -1.24 -1.33 1.29
N ILE A 145 -0.09 -0.87 0.81
CA ILE A 145 0.46 0.45 1.16
C ILE A 145 0.51 1.27 -0.13
N PHE A 146 -0.15 2.41 -0.12
CA PHE A 146 -0.09 3.38 -1.20
C PHE A 146 0.83 4.51 -0.83
N HIS A 147 1.62 4.91 -1.82
CA HIS A 147 2.49 6.06 -1.74
C HIS A 147 1.99 7.07 -2.77
N PHE A 148 1.50 8.21 -2.29
CA PHE A 148 1.08 9.32 -3.13
C PHE A 148 2.13 10.41 -3.07
N LEU A 149 2.57 10.81 -4.25
CA LEU A 149 3.52 11.89 -4.48
C LEU A 149 2.74 13.05 -5.10
N ASP A 150 2.95 14.25 -4.59
CA ASP A 150 2.51 15.49 -5.21
C ASP A 150 3.42 15.84 -6.41
N ASP A 151 3.54 14.93 -7.37
CA ASP A 151 4.10 15.29 -8.66
C ASP A 151 2.96 15.90 -9.47
N GLU A 152 3.13 17.15 -9.93
CA GLU A 152 2.17 17.89 -10.75
C GLU A 152 2.02 17.27 -12.15
N TYR A 153 1.57 16.00 -12.20
CA TYR A 153 1.35 15.26 -13.42
C TYR A 153 -0.11 15.41 -13.84
N THR A 154 -0.39 16.50 -14.55
CA THR A 154 -1.73 16.82 -15.07
C THR A 154 -2.09 15.91 -16.26
N GLY A 155 -2.36 14.64 -15.98
CA GLY A 155 -2.91 13.70 -16.95
C GLY A 155 -4.44 13.70 -16.95
N ALA A 156 -5.06 13.52 -18.12
CA ALA A 156 -6.52 13.39 -18.23
C ALA A 156 -7.12 12.18 -17.48
N LEU A 157 -6.27 11.25 -17.02
CA LEU A 157 -6.62 10.07 -16.23
C LEU A 157 -6.03 10.09 -14.81
N HIS A 158 -5.44 11.22 -14.36
CA HIS A 158 -4.94 11.32 -12.99
C HIS A 158 -6.10 11.14 -12.01
N PRO A 159 -6.01 10.21 -11.03
CA PRO A 159 -7.14 9.81 -10.18
C PRO A 159 -7.71 10.97 -9.33
N PHE A 160 -6.94 12.03 -9.10
CA PHE A 160 -7.37 13.17 -8.28
C PHE A 160 -7.57 14.48 -9.07
N ASP A 161 -6.86 14.68 -10.20
CA ASP A 161 -6.84 15.99 -10.89
C ASP A 161 -7.39 15.99 -12.32
N SER A 162 -7.77 14.80 -12.82
CA SER A 162 -8.32 14.64 -14.17
C SER A 162 -9.61 15.43 -14.40
N LEU A 163 -9.94 15.66 -15.67
CA LEU A 163 -11.27 16.13 -16.10
C LEU A 163 -12.38 15.17 -15.62
N LEU A 164 -12.07 13.87 -15.53
CA LEU A 164 -12.91 12.82 -14.95
C LEU A 164 -13.11 12.99 -13.44
N ALA A 165 -12.08 13.39 -12.70
CA ALA A 165 -12.18 13.71 -11.28
C ALA A 165 -13.01 14.98 -11.03
N LYS A 166 -12.85 16.02 -11.88
CA LYS A 166 -13.66 17.26 -11.83
C LYS A 166 -15.15 17.00 -12.12
N ALA A 167 -15.46 16.03 -12.97
CA ALA A 167 -16.83 15.63 -13.31
C ALA A 167 -17.49 14.69 -12.28
N SER A 168 -16.88 14.48 -11.10
CA SER A 168 -17.28 13.48 -10.08
C SER A 168 -17.50 12.06 -10.62
N LEU A 169 -16.96 11.77 -11.82
CA LEU A 169 -17.22 10.51 -12.50
C LEU A 169 -16.49 9.35 -11.83
N LEU A 170 -15.30 9.61 -11.24
CA LEU A 170 -14.56 8.58 -10.52
C LEU A 170 -15.31 8.12 -9.24
N GLU A 171 -15.93 9.05 -8.52
CA GLU A 171 -16.78 8.72 -7.37
C GLU A 171 -18.02 7.94 -7.83
N ALA A 172 -18.70 8.43 -8.88
CA ALA A 172 -19.87 7.76 -9.44
C ALA A 172 -19.52 6.34 -9.94
N LEU A 173 -18.39 6.18 -10.63
CA LEU A 173 -17.87 4.90 -11.08
C LEU A 173 -17.53 4.00 -9.89
N GLY A 174 -16.92 4.55 -8.83
CA GLY A 174 -16.67 3.84 -7.57
C GLY A 174 -17.96 3.29 -6.97
N TYR A 175 -19.02 4.08 -6.90
CA TYR A 175 -20.35 3.61 -6.45
C TYR A 175 -20.93 2.54 -7.38
N VAL A 176 -20.81 2.69 -8.70
CA VAL A 176 -21.31 1.70 -9.66
C VAL A 176 -20.55 0.37 -9.51
N ILE A 177 -19.23 0.39 -9.51
CA ILE A 177 -18.42 -0.83 -9.36
C ILE A 177 -18.66 -1.46 -7.98
N TRP A 178 -18.72 -0.66 -6.92
CA TRP A 178 -18.95 -1.17 -5.57
C TRP A 178 -20.34 -1.82 -5.43
N THR A 179 -21.39 -1.20 -5.99
CA THR A 179 -22.75 -1.79 -5.98
C THR A 179 -22.81 -3.06 -6.82
N LEU A 180 -22.19 -3.10 -7.99
CA LEU A 180 -22.09 -4.31 -8.81
C LEU A 180 -21.30 -5.42 -8.08
N GLY A 181 -20.20 -5.08 -7.41
CA GLY A 181 -19.38 -6.02 -6.65
C GLY A 181 -20.07 -6.57 -5.39
N ASN A 182 -20.93 -5.78 -4.76
CA ASN A 182 -21.77 -6.23 -3.63
C ASN A 182 -23.10 -6.84 -4.07
N THR A 183 -23.40 -6.85 -5.37
CA THR A 183 -24.63 -7.44 -5.89
C THR A 183 -24.49 -8.97 -5.83
N PRO A 184 -25.33 -9.67 -5.06
CA PRO A 184 -25.25 -11.11 -5.01
C PRO A 184 -25.66 -11.72 -6.36
N SER A 185 -25.02 -12.82 -6.73
CA SER A 185 -25.17 -13.45 -8.05
C SER A 185 -26.64 -13.75 -8.43
N TRP A 186 -27.47 -14.11 -7.44
CA TRP A 186 -28.89 -14.38 -7.64
C TRP A 186 -29.67 -13.14 -8.12
N LEU A 187 -29.31 -11.93 -7.68
CA LEU A 187 -29.97 -10.70 -8.10
C LEU A 187 -29.71 -10.41 -9.58
N MET A 188 -28.48 -10.65 -10.05
CA MET A 188 -28.14 -10.51 -11.48
C MET A 188 -28.93 -11.50 -12.34
N MET A 189 -29.14 -12.74 -11.87
CA MET A 189 -29.96 -13.73 -12.57
C MET A 189 -31.42 -13.30 -12.68
N ILE A 190 -31.99 -12.70 -11.64
CA ILE A 190 -33.35 -12.14 -11.66
C ILE A 190 -33.44 -10.97 -12.65
N LEU A 191 -32.48 -10.03 -12.61
CA LEU A 191 -32.47 -8.87 -13.50
C LEU A 191 -32.41 -9.25 -14.98
N ILE A 192 -31.60 -10.25 -15.35
CA ILE A 192 -31.52 -10.74 -16.74
C ILE A 192 -32.80 -11.49 -17.12
N SER A 193 -33.38 -12.26 -16.18
CA SER A 193 -34.60 -13.05 -16.43
C SER A 193 -35.83 -12.17 -16.70
N PHE A 194 -35.97 -11.04 -16.01
CA PHE A 194 -37.15 -10.17 -16.15
C PHE A 194 -36.89 -8.91 -16.99
N GLY A 195 -35.65 -8.41 -17.05
CA GLY A 195 -35.28 -7.24 -17.86
C GLY A 195 -35.25 -7.51 -19.37
N GLY A 196 -35.19 -8.78 -19.77
CA GLY A 196 -35.24 -9.23 -21.16
C GLY A 196 -36.65 -9.40 -21.74
N VAL A 197 -37.72 -9.21 -20.96
CA VAL A 197 -39.11 -9.36 -21.44
C VAL A 197 -39.53 -8.10 -22.22
N LYS A 198 -38.87 -7.87 -23.35
CA LYS A 198 -39.45 -7.08 -24.45
C LYS A 198 -40.65 -7.88 -24.93
N LYS A 199 -41.83 -7.53 -24.40
CA LYS A 199 -43.14 -8.05 -24.78
C LYS A 199 -43.21 -8.18 -26.31
N ARG A 200 -42.95 -9.39 -26.84
CA ARG A 200 -43.25 -9.72 -28.24
C ARG A 200 -44.76 -9.65 -28.33
N ARG A 201 -45.28 -8.52 -28.81
CA ARG A 201 -46.59 -8.48 -29.46
C ARG A 201 -46.48 -9.18 -30.80
#